data_AF-A0A1W9HJF5-F1
#
_entry.id   AF-A0A1W9HJF5-F1
#
_cell.length_a   1.000
_cell.length_b   1.000
_cell.length_c   1.000
_cell.angle_alpha   90.00
_cell.angle_beta   90.00
_cell.angle_gamma   90.00
#
_symmetry.space_group_name_H-M   'P 1'
#
loop_
_entity.id
_entity.type
_entity.pdbx_description
1 polymer ?
#
loop_
_entity_poly.entity_id
_entity_poly.type
_entity_poly.pdbx_seq_one_letter_code
_entity_poly.pdbx_strand_id
1 'polypeptide(L)'
;MIVFKHNMERDEFEQYNPGRRSTVALEVPHVLEILQEMRKQYTKSILSIPKIMVNIGAALVHPMDQFNKRLGRELALSRMKPVEMQIQSHGMYENMTDAIWLVLTGEDAETGVHYSLNVKIYRDSGLMRIMGCYTVKR
;
A
#
# COMPACT_ATOMS: atom_id res chain seq x y z
N MET A 1 4.15 -13.94 -2.95
CA MET A 1 3.06 -13.25 -3.67
C MET A 1 1.72 -13.61 -3.02
N ILE A 2 0.84 -12.61 -2.83
CA ILE A 2 -0.54 -12.62 -2.29
C ILE A 2 -0.70 -12.11 -0.83
N VAL A 3 -1.43 -11.00 -0.67
CA VAL A 3 -2.58 -10.90 0.25
C VAL A 3 -3.71 -10.10 -0.43
N PHE A 4 -4.84 -10.76 -0.70
CA PHE A 4 -6.08 -10.11 -1.14
C PHE A 4 -6.77 -9.47 0.05
N LYS A 5 -6.76 -8.14 0.13
CA LYS A 5 -7.65 -7.38 1.01
C LYS A 5 -8.73 -6.72 0.18
N HIS A 6 -9.98 -7.00 0.55
CA HIS A 6 -11.11 -6.17 0.15
C HIS A 6 -11.04 -4.95 1.04
N ASN A 7 -10.70 -3.78 0.50
CA ASN A 7 -10.70 -2.55 1.29
C ASN A 7 -11.79 -1.60 0.80
N MET A 8 -12.35 -0.88 1.76
CA MET A 8 -13.36 0.13 1.55
C MET A 8 -12.70 1.40 1.02
N GLU A 9 -13.25 1.96 -0.04
CA GLU A 9 -12.85 3.29 -0.55
C GLU A 9 -13.13 4.33 0.54
N ARG A 10 -12.20 5.28 0.71
CA ARG A 10 -12.39 6.46 1.55
C ARG A 10 -12.25 7.66 0.62
N ASP A 11 -13.38 8.17 0.14
CA ASP A 11 -13.40 9.42 -0.63
C ASP A 11 -13.07 10.59 0.31
N GLU A 12 -12.24 11.52 -0.16
CA GLU A 12 -11.74 12.67 0.61
C GLU A 12 -12.83 13.70 0.94
N PHE A 13 -14.08 13.55 0.45
CA PHE A 13 -15.12 14.56 0.66
C PHE A 13 -16.51 14.11 1.08
N GLU A 14 -16.96 12.88 0.85
CA GLU A 14 -18.34 12.52 1.21
C GLU A 14 -18.43 11.07 1.67
N GLN A 15 -19.32 10.87 2.65
CA GLN A 15 -19.96 9.63 3.08
C GLN A 15 -19.33 8.31 2.59
N TYR A 16 -18.97 7.46 3.55
CA TYR A 16 -18.85 6.00 3.41
C TYR A 16 -19.66 5.52 2.20
N ASN A 17 -18.98 5.18 1.11
CA ASN A 17 -19.62 4.72 -0.12
C ASN A 17 -19.50 3.18 -0.13
N PRO A 18 -20.44 2.43 0.49
CA PRO A 18 -20.36 0.97 0.60
C PRO A 18 -20.46 0.24 -0.75
N GLY A 19 -20.60 0.96 -1.86
CA GLY A 19 -20.77 0.41 -3.19
C GLY A 19 -19.48 -0.16 -3.79
N ARG A 20 -18.36 0.56 -3.78
CA ARG A 20 -17.20 0.12 -4.57
C ARG A 20 -16.28 -0.77 -3.76
N ARG A 21 -16.13 -2.02 -4.22
CA ARG A 21 -15.21 -3.00 -3.63
C ARG A 21 -13.99 -3.10 -4.53
N SER A 22 -12.83 -2.69 -4.03
CA SER A 22 -11.56 -2.88 -4.74
C SER A 22 -10.92 -4.22 -4.39
N THR A 23 -10.42 -4.91 -5.41
CA THR A 23 -9.50 -6.05 -5.22
C THR A 23 -8.09 -5.57 -5.50
N VAL A 24 -7.20 -5.72 -4.52
CA VAL A 24 -5.78 -5.39 -4.68
C VAL A 24 -4.94 -6.66 -4.64
N ALA A 25 -4.03 -6.76 -5.59
CA ALA A 25 -2.95 -7.74 -5.60
C ALA A 25 -1.63 -6.99 -5.42
N LEU A 26 -0.76 -7.50 -4.55
CA LEU A 26 0.54 -6.91 -4.30
C LEU A 26 1.57 -7.98 -3.93
N GLU A 27 2.83 -7.64 -4.14
CA GLU A 27 3.97 -8.30 -3.53
C GLU A 27 4.37 -7.57 -2.25
N VAL A 28 4.64 -8.35 -1.20
CA VAL A 28 5.10 -7.79 0.08
C VAL A 28 6.53 -7.28 -0.12
N PRO A 29 6.81 -5.98 0.05
CA PRO A 29 8.16 -5.45 -0.12
C PRO A 29 9.17 -6.10 0.83
N HIS A 30 10.46 -6.07 0.48
CA HIS A 30 11.49 -6.62 1.34
C HIS A 30 11.80 -5.65 2.50
N VAL A 31 11.81 -6.15 3.74
CA VAL A 31 12.02 -5.30 4.93
C VAL A 31 13.34 -4.55 4.89
N LEU A 32 14.41 -5.23 4.43
CA LEU A 32 15.73 -4.60 4.29
C LEU A 32 15.73 -3.41 3.33
N GLU A 33 14.93 -3.43 2.26
CA GLU A 33 14.85 -2.33 1.29
C GLU A 33 14.25 -1.09 1.96
N ILE A 34 13.14 -1.27 2.70
CA ILE A 34 12.50 -0.22 3.48
C ILE A 34 13.48 0.39 4.50
N LEU A 35 14.15 -0.46 5.28
CA LEU A 35 15.08 0.01 6.31
C LEU A 35 16.30 0.74 5.71
N GLN A 36 16.80 0.28 4.56
CA GLN A 36 17.89 0.94 3.85
C GLN A 36 17.47 2.32 3.34
N GLU A 37 16.28 2.45 2.73
CA GLU A 37 15.77 3.74 2.25
C GLU A 37 15.49 4.71 3.39
N MET A 38 14.88 4.24 4.49
CA MET A 38 14.72 5.04 5.69
C MET A 38 16.08 5.51 6.25
N ARG A 39 17.10 4.65 6.28
CA ARG A 39 18.45 5.02 6.75
C ARG A 39 19.12 6.09 5.87
N LYS A 40 18.84 6.10 4.56
CA LYS A 40 19.36 7.13 3.64
C LYS A 40 18.88 8.53 4.07
N GLN A 41 17.64 8.66 4.54
CA GLN A 41 17.08 9.92 5.05
C GLN A 41 17.87 10.47 6.25
N TYR A 42 18.38 9.61 7.14
CA TYR A 42 19.16 10.04 8.30
C TYR A 42 20.63 10.36 7.98
N THR A 43 21.14 9.90 6.82
CA THR A 43 22.58 9.96 6.50
C THR A 43 22.93 10.92 5.37
N LYS A 44 22.00 11.17 4.44
CA LYS A 44 22.16 12.14 3.35
C LYS A 44 21.02 13.14 3.44
N SER A 45 21.38 14.42 3.59
CA SER A 45 20.56 15.63 3.39
C SER A 45 19.03 15.45 3.44
N ILE A 46 18.39 16.14 4.39
CA ILE A 46 16.96 16.20 4.78
C ILE A 46 15.93 16.33 3.62
N LEU A 47 16.37 16.42 2.36
CA LEU A 47 15.58 16.79 1.18
C LEU A 47 15.02 15.62 0.36
N SER A 48 15.48 14.37 0.53
CA SER A 48 14.93 13.23 -0.23
C SER A 48 13.89 12.45 0.58
N ILE A 49 12.64 12.48 0.13
CA ILE A 49 11.58 11.60 0.65
C ILE A 49 11.95 10.15 0.30
N PRO A 50 12.06 9.23 1.28
CA PRO A 50 12.41 7.83 1.02
C PRO A 50 11.34 7.15 0.17
N LYS A 51 11.77 6.36 -0.81
CA LYS A 51 10.86 5.68 -1.75
C LYS A 51 11.31 4.25 -2.02
N ILE A 52 10.35 3.37 -2.26
CA ILE A 52 10.56 1.98 -2.66
C ILE A 52 9.68 1.62 -3.84
N MET A 53 10.04 0.58 -4.58
CA MET A 53 9.18 0.04 -5.62
C MET A 53 8.33 -1.08 -5.05
N VAL A 54 7.02 -1.01 -5.25
CA VAL A 54 6.10 -2.08 -4.84
C VAL A 54 5.34 -2.56 -6.06
N ASN A 55 5.47 -3.85 -6.36
CA ASN A 55 4.62 -4.48 -7.37
C ASN A 55 3.20 -4.57 -6.84
N ILE A 56 2.32 -3.71 -7.35
CA ILE A 56 0.92 -3.61 -6.91
C ILE A 56 0.01 -3.40 -8.12
N GLY A 57 -1.22 -3.91 -8.02
CA GLY A 57 -2.27 -3.69 -9.01
C GLY A 57 -3.65 -3.75 -8.35
N ALA A 58 -4.56 -2.87 -8.79
CA ALA A 58 -5.95 -2.85 -8.33
C ALA A 58 -6.94 -3.10 -9.47
N ALA A 59 -8.02 -3.79 -9.12
CA ALA A 59 -9.23 -3.89 -9.90
C ALA A 59 -10.38 -3.25 -9.11
N LEU A 60 -10.87 -2.12 -9.63
CA LEU A 60 -12.09 -1.46 -9.16
C LEU A 60 -13.25 -2.01 -9.98
N VAL A 61 -14.06 -2.87 -9.38
CA VAL A 61 -15.24 -3.47 -10.01
C VAL A 61 -16.49 -2.90 -9.37
N HIS A 62 -17.53 -2.69 -10.19
CA HIS A 62 -18.80 -2.16 -9.71
C HIS A 62 -19.45 -3.16 -8.73
N PRO A 63 -20.13 -2.70 -7.66
CA PRO A 63 -20.84 -3.58 -6.72
C PRO A 63 -21.81 -4.55 -7.40
N MET A 64 -22.42 -4.17 -8.52
CA MET A 64 -23.35 -5.04 -9.25
C MET A 64 -22.61 -6.07 -10.11
N ASP A 65 -21.34 -5.83 -10.43
CA ASP A 65 -20.42 -6.81 -11.06
C ASP A 65 -19.76 -7.71 -10.01
N GLN A 66 -20.56 -8.15 -9.02
CA GLN A 66 -20.12 -9.05 -7.95
C GLN A 66 -19.90 -10.49 -8.43
N PHE A 67 -20.24 -10.80 -9.69
CA PHE A 67 -19.87 -12.05 -10.33
C PHE A 67 -18.37 -12.07 -10.58
N ASN A 68 -17.72 -12.71 -9.59
CA ASN A 68 -16.44 -13.37 -9.63
C ASN A 68 -15.32 -12.54 -8.98
N LYS A 69 -15.21 -12.64 -7.65
CA LYS A 69 -13.99 -12.30 -6.90
C LYS A 69 -12.71 -12.83 -7.58
N ARG A 70 -12.82 -13.93 -8.33
CA ARG A 70 -11.77 -14.46 -9.20
C ARG A 70 -11.41 -13.52 -10.36
N LEU A 71 -12.39 -12.94 -11.07
CA LEU A 71 -12.16 -11.97 -12.14
C LEU A 71 -11.50 -10.70 -11.59
N GLY A 72 -11.99 -10.16 -10.46
CA GLY A 72 -11.34 -9.02 -9.79
C GLY A 72 -9.90 -9.33 -9.40
N ARG A 73 -9.63 -10.56 -8.93
CA ARG A 73 -8.29 -11.04 -8.63
C ARG A 73 -7.42 -11.20 -9.88
N GLU A 74 -7.93 -11.82 -10.94
CA GLU A 74 -7.20 -12.03 -12.19
C GLU A 74 -6.86 -10.69 -12.85
N LEU A 75 -7.79 -9.72 -12.83
CA LEU A 75 -7.56 -8.35 -13.30
C LEU A 75 -6.55 -7.60 -12.42
N ALA A 76 -6.63 -7.72 -11.09
CA ALA A 76 -5.67 -7.08 -10.20
C ALA A 76 -4.26 -7.67 -10.42
N LEU A 77 -4.14 -8.98 -10.60
CA LEU A 77 -2.89 -9.66 -10.91
C LEU A 77 -2.34 -9.27 -12.29
N SER A 78 -3.17 -9.19 -13.32
CA SER A 78 -2.74 -8.79 -14.66
C SER A 78 -2.29 -7.33 -14.73
N ARG A 79 -2.72 -6.50 -13.77
CA ARG A 79 -2.34 -5.08 -13.64
C ARG A 79 -1.19 -4.87 -12.68
N MET A 80 -0.65 -5.92 -12.05
CA MET A 80 0.49 -5.77 -11.16
C MET A 80 1.68 -5.23 -11.94
N LYS A 81 2.19 -4.10 -11.47
CA LYS A 81 3.39 -3.46 -12.00
C LYS A 81 4.11 -2.72 -10.88
N PRO A 82 5.40 -2.40 -11.06
CA PRO A 82 6.14 -1.67 -10.05
C PRO A 82 5.62 -0.23 -9.96
N VAL A 83 5.07 0.14 -8.80
CA VAL A 83 4.66 1.50 -8.47
C VAL A 83 5.63 2.06 -7.45
N GLU A 84 6.12 3.28 -7.70
CA GLU A 84 6.96 4.00 -6.74
C GLU A 84 6.10 4.44 -5.55
N MET A 85 6.48 4.00 -4.35
CA MET A 85 5.80 4.34 -3.11
C MET A 85 6.71 5.12 -2.18
N GLN A 86 6.22 6.26 -1.70
CA GLN A 86 6.85 7.08 -0.68
C GLN A 86 6.62 6.47 0.70
N ILE A 87 7.67 6.40 1.52
CA ILE A 87 7.60 5.92 2.89
C ILE A 87 7.30 7.10 3.81
N GLN A 88 6.13 7.09 4.42
CA GLN A 88 5.74 8.06 5.44
C GLN A 88 5.84 7.40 6.81
N SER A 89 6.81 7.86 7.62
CA SER A 89 6.90 7.51 9.03
C SER A 89 5.94 8.40 9.82
N HIS A 90 5.05 7.82 10.63
CA HIS A 90 4.34 8.60 11.63
C HIS A 90 5.37 9.09 12.67
N GLY A 91 5.69 10.39 12.64
CA GLY A 91 6.76 11.04 13.41
C GLY A 91 6.63 11.02 14.95
N MET A 92 5.86 10.10 15.54
CA MET A 92 5.67 10.00 17.00
C MET A 92 5.95 8.62 17.62
N TYR A 93 6.24 7.57 16.84
CA TYR A 93 6.27 6.20 17.39
C TYR A 93 7.66 5.57 17.53
N GLU A 94 8.73 6.37 17.52
CA GLU A 94 10.10 5.85 17.54
C GLU A 94 10.49 5.12 18.84
N ASN A 95 9.83 5.38 19.98
CA ASN A 95 10.43 5.05 21.28
C ASN A 95 9.68 4.11 22.25
N MET A 96 8.52 3.52 21.91
CA MET A 96 7.79 2.68 22.91
C MET A 96 7.10 1.39 22.41
N THR A 97 7.31 0.93 21.17
CA THR A 97 6.64 -0.31 20.71
C THR A 97 7.57 -1.28 19.97
N ASP A 98 7.28 -2.58 20.09
CA ASP A 98 7.99 -3.71 19.47
C ASP A 98 7.98 -3.70 17.92
N ALA A 99 7.39 -2.67 17.30
CA ALA A 99 7.19 -2.60 15.87
C ALA A 99 7.31 -1.17 15.31
N ILE A 100 7.68 -1.07 14.04
CA ILE A 100 7.70 0.16 13.26
C ILE A 100 6.42 0.18 12.42
N TRP A 101 5.63 1.25 12.55
CA TRP A 101 4.43 1.48 11.75
C TRP A 101 4.71 2.50 10.66
N LEU A 102 4.44 2.12 9.42
CA LEU A 102 4.70 2.93 8.23
C LEU A 102 3.46 3.01 7.36
N VAL A 103 3.35 4.12 6.63
CA VAL A 103 2.40 4.26 5.53
C VAL A 103 3.20 4.37 4.23
N LEU A 104 2.90 3.51 3.26
CA LEU A 104 3.47 3.59 1.92
C LEU A 104 2.42 4.19 0.98
N THR A 105 2.74 5.30 0.31
CA THR A 105 1.81 5.97 -0.60
C THR A 105 2.38 6.06 -2.00
N GLY A 106 1.59 5.72 -3.02
CA GLY A 106 2.04 5.75 -4.41
C GLY A 106 0.88 5.89 -5.37
N GLU A 107 1.15 6.26 -6.60
CA GLU A 107 0.12 6.48 -7.62
C GLU A 107 0.49 5.75 -8.90
N ASP A 108 -0.47 5.02 -9.45
CA ASP A 108 -0.36 4.47 -10.80
C ASP A 108 -0.90 5.49 -11.80
N ALA A 109 0.04 6.17 -12.48
CA ALA A 109 -0.26 7.19 -13.48
C ALA A 109 -1.07 6.70 -14.70
N GLU A 110 -1.03 5.39 -15.02
CA GLU A 110 -1.77 4.85 -16.16
C GLU A 110 -3.26 4.67 -15.83
N THR A 111 -3.54 4.21 -14.60
CA THR A 111 -4.90 3.88 -14.17
C THR A 111 -5.55 4.99 -13.32
N GLY A 112 -4.77 5.98 -12.89
CA GLY A 112 -5.20 7.05 -11.98
C GLY A 112 -5.47 6.55 -10.56
N VAL A 113 -4.95 5.37 -10.19
CA VAL A 113 -5.22 4.76 -8.87
C VAL A 113 -4.14 5.18 -7.89
N HIS A 114 -4.55 5.87 -6.84
CA HIS A 114 -3.74 6.16 -5.67
C HIS A 114 -3.83 5.01 -4.65
N TYR A 115 -2.69 4.57 -4.14
CA TYR A 115 -2.53 3.49 -3.16
C TYR A 115 -2.01 4.04 -1.83
N SER A 116 -2.56 3.55 -0.73
CA SER A 116 -2.06 3.78 0.63
C SER A 116 -1.98 2.47 1.40
N LEU A 117 -0.77 1.98 1.67
CA LEU A 117 -0.51 0.75 2.41
C LEU A 117 -0.13 1.06 3.86
N ASN A 118 -0.91 0.55 4.80
CA ASN A 118 -0.54 0.55 6.20
C ASN A 118 0.29 -0.70 6.49
N VAL A 119 1.52 -0.51 6.95
CA VAL A 119 2.51 -1.57 7.13
C VAL A 119 3.03 -1.57 8.57
N LYS A 120 3.21 -2.78 9.10
CA LYS A 120 3.83 -3.02 10.41
C LYS A 120 5.06 -3.90 10.23
N ILE A 121 6.22 -3.44 10.71
CA ILE A 121 7.48 -4.18 10.73
C ILE A 121 7.80 -4.53 12.18
N TYR A 122 7.91 -5.82 12.49
CA TYR A 122 8.23 -6.29 13.83
C TYR A 122 9.75 -6.26 14.06
N ARG A 123 10.20 -5.61 15.14
CA ARG A 123 11.63 -5.37 15.40
C ARG A 123 12.38 -6.63 15.80
N ASP A 124 11.72 -7.57 16.48
CA ASP A 124 12.26 -8.84 16.98
C ASP A 124 12.54 -9.86 15.88
N SER A 125 11.62 -9.96 14.92
CA SER A 125 11.59 -10.99 13.89
C SER A 125 11.99 -10.48 12.52
N GLY A 126 12.05 -9.15 12.32
CA GLY A 126 12.29 -8.54 11.01
C GLY A 126 11.19 -8.85 9.99
N LEU A 127 10.04 -9.37 10.44
CA LEU A 127 8.90 -9.70 9.59
C LEU A 127 8.06 -8.45 9.34
N MET A 128 7.49 -8.38 8.14
CA MET A 128 6.57 -7.31 7.77
C MET A 128 5.18 -7.83 7.48
N ARG A 129 4.19 -7.10 7.97
CA ARG A 129 2.77 -7.38 7.76
C ARG A 129 2.07 -6.16 7.19
N ILE A 130 1.27 -6.39 6.16
CA ILE A 130 0.39 -5.36 5.60
C ILE A 130 -0.91 -5.36 6.40
N MET A 131 -1.17 -4.25 7.08
CA MET A 131 -2.29 -4.04 7.98
C MET A 131 -3.52 -3.50 7.25
N GLY A 132 -3.34 -2.75 6.17
CA GLY A 132 -4.42 -2.26 5.31
C GLY A 132 -3.88 -1.77 3.96
N CYS A 133 -4.76 -1.66 2.96
CA CYS A 133 -4.42 -1.16 1.63
C CYS A 133 -5.60 -0.37 1.05
N TYR A 134 -5.55 0.95 1.13
CA TYR A 134 -6.62 1.80 0.63
C TYR A 134 -6.32 2.20 -0.80
N THR A 135 -7.36 2.26 -1.62
CA THR A 135 -7.27 2.67 -3.03
C THR A 135 -8.29 3.75 -3.30
N VAL A 136 -7.87 4.82 -3.96
CA VAL A 136 -8.75 5.91 -4.43
C VAL A 136 -8.45 6.14 -5.90
N LYS A 137 -9.48 6.23 -6.74
CA LYS A 137 -9.30 6.62 -8.13
C LYS A 137 -9.42 8.14 -8.24
N ARG A 138 -8.35 8.80 -8.68
CA ARG A 138 -8.36 10.23 -8.99
C ARG A 138 -8.66 10.48 -10.47
#